data_AF-A0A949I6K7-F1
#
_entry.id   AF-A0A949I6K7-F1
#
_cell.length_a   1.000
_cell.length_b   1.000
_cell.length_c   1.000
_cell.angle_alpha   90.00
_cell.angle_beta   90.00
_cell.angle_gamma   90.00
#
_symmetry.space_group_name_H-M   'P 1'
#
loop_
_entity.id
_entity.type
_entity.pdbx_description
1 polymer ?
#
loop_
_entity_poly.entity_id
_entity_poly.type
_entity_poly.pdbx_seq_one_letter_code
_entity_poly.pdbx_strand_id
1 'polypeptide(L)'
;EQALRADDYPAFLATMYGNQPSRWHDGLHGAERLRVIVNALTRLRFCTPEGDMDFATKEGADRAPAGHVPWFEVPGRCTAHERIVFGHWSTLGLRRDAAIVALDTGCVWGGRLSALRLAEPGRPEALFQCACPGAQRPGTGAS
;
A
#
# COMPACT_ATOMS: atom_id res chain seq x y z
N GLU A 1 -15.45 10.79 5.11
CA GLU A 1 -15.27 11.19 3.69
C GLU A 1 -15.76 12.62 3.38
N GLN A 2 -15.64 13.57 4.31
CA GLN A 2 -16.20 14.92 4.09
C GLN A 2 -15.47 15.70 2.99
N ALA A 3 -14.13 15.65 2.96
CA ALA A 3 -13.31 16.35 1.96
C ALA A 3 -13.53 15.86 0.52
N LEU A 4 -13.86 14.57 0.32
CA LEU A 4 -14.14 14.01 -1.02
C LEU A 4 -15.58 14.27 -1.47
N ARG A 5 -16.46 14.73 -0.58
CA ARG A 5 -17.88 15.02 -0.86
C ARG A 5 -18.17 16.52 -0.93
N ALA A 6 -17.17 17.37 -0.69
CA ALA A 6 -17.31 18.82 -0.77
C ALA A 6 -17.21 19.31 -2.21
N ASP A 7 -17.85 20.44 -2.52
CA ASP A 7 -17.86 21.01 -3.87
C ASP A 7 -16.45 21.40 -4.37
N ASP A 8 -15.53 21.68 -3.44
CA ASP A 8 -14.15 22.05 -3.71
C ASP A 8 -13.17 20.85 -3.74
N TYR A 9 -13.68 19.61 -3.79
CA TYR A 9 -12.84 18.41 -3.87
C TYR A 9 -11.78 18.45 -4.99
N PRO A 10 -11.95 19.09 -6.17
CA PRO A 10 -10.89 19.14 -7.19
C PRO A 10 -9.67 19.93 -6.70
N ALA A 11 -9.88 21.02 -5.97
CA ALA A 11 -8.80 21.77 -5.35
C ALA A 11 -8.08 20.92 -4.28
N PHE A 12 -8.85 20.15 -3.51
CA PHE A 12 -8.29 19.18 -2.58
C PHE A 12 -7.42 18.11 -3.28
N LEU A 13 -7.92 17.48 -4.37
CA LEU A 13 -7.17 16.50 -5.17
C LEU A 13 -5.82 17.07 -5.63
N ALA A 14 -5.78 18.33 -6.06
CA ALA A 14 -4.55 18.99 -6.48
C ALA A 14 -3.51 19.10 -5.35
N THR A 15 -3.96 19.24 -4.09
CA THR A 15 -3.06 19.33 -2.92
C THR A 15 -2.58 17.99 -2.38
N MET A 16 -3.18 16.87 -2.81
CA MET A 16 -2.83 15.54 -2.31
C MET A 16 -1.51 15.01 -2.88
N TYR A 17 -1.07 15.49 -4.04
CA TYR A 17 0.15 15.02 -4.67
C TYR A 17 1.38 15.68 -4.03
N GLY A 18 1.86 15.08 -2.94
CA GLY A 18 3.08 15.48 -2.26
C GLY A 18 3.63 14.36 -1.37
N ASN A 19 4.92 14.40 -1.07
CA ASN A 19 5.59 13.39 -0.23
C ASN A 19 5.71 13.79 1.24
N GLN A 20 5.39 15.04 1.59
CA GLN A 20 5.47 15.57 2.95
C GLN A 20 4.10 16.01 3.45
N PRO A 21 3.72 15.72 4.71
CA PRO A 21 4.54 15.03 5.71
C PRO A 21 4.65 13.52 5.47
N SER A 22 5.80 12.94 5.81
CA SER A 22 6.10 11.50 5.68
C SER A 22 5.70 10.68 6.91
N ARG A 23 5.30 11.32 8.01
CA ARG A 23 4.93 10.65 9.27
C ARG A 23 3.70 11.28 9.90
N TRP A 24 2.87 10.44 10.50
CA TRP A 24 1.71 10.88 11.27
C TRP A 24 2.12 11.51 12.60
N HIS A 25 1.46 12.62 12.95
CA HIS A 25 1.33 13.06 14.33
C HIS A 25 -0.02 13.77 14.53
N ASP A 26 -0.52 13.80 15.77
CA ASP A 26 -1.89 14.27 16.05
C ASP A 26 -2.09 15.77 15.79
N GLY A 27 -1.00 16.55 15.81
CA GLY A 27 -1.02 17.97 15.45
C GLY A 27 -1.15 18.26 13.94
N LEU A 28 -1.27 17.25 13.07
CA LEU A 28 -1.52 17.47 11.65
C LEU A 28 -2.98 17.87 11.40
N HIS A 29 -3.16 18.93 10.61
CA HIS A 29 -4.46 19.47 10.23
C HIS A 29 -4.54 19.75 8.71
N GLY A 30 -5.76 20.01 8.22
CA GLY A 30 -6.00 20.43 6.84
C GLY A 30 -5.38 19.50 5.78
N ALA A 31 -4.77 20.11 4.76
CA ALA A 31 -4.20 19.40 3.62
C ALA A 31 -3.04 18.45 4.01
N GLU A 32 -2.23 18.80 5.01
CA GLU A 32 -1.11 17.96 5.46
C GLU A 32 -1.61 16.66 6.10
N ARG A 33 -2.64 16.76 6.97
CA ARG A 33 -3.30 15.61 7.58
C ARG A 33 -3.89 14.67 6.52
N LEU A 34 -4.59 15.25 5.55
CA LEU A 34 -5.22 14.46 4.50
C LEU A 34 -4.17 13.81 3.60
N ARG A 35 -3.10 14.53 3.26
CA ARG A 35 -2.02 14.00 2.44
C ARG A 35 -1.28 12.85 3.09
N VAL A 36 -0.94 12.93 4.39
CA VAL A 36 -0.28 11.80 5.08
C VAL A 36 -1.17 10.56 5.12
N ILE A 37 -2.49 10.73 5.31
CA ILE A 37 -3.46 9.63 5.29
C ILE A 37 -3.51 9.00 3.89
N VAL A 38 -3.60 9.83 2.85
CA VAL A 38 -3.66 9.35 1.47
C VAL A 38 -2.38 8.63 1.08
N ASN A 39 -1.22 9.17 1.46
CA ASN A 39 0.07 8.53 1.25
C ASN A 39 0.14 7.16 1.93
N ALA A 40 -0.29 7.06 3.19
CA ALA A 40 -0.32 5.79 3.93
C ALA A 40 -1.27 4.76 3.28
N LEU A 41 -2.45 5.19 2.82
CA LEU A 41 -3.47 4.28 2.27
C LEU A 41 -3.21 3.88 0.81
N THR A 42 -2.51 4.70 0.03
CA THR A 42 -2.45 4.54 -1.44
C THR A 42 -1.06 4.36 -2.01
N ARG A 43 0.01 4.65 -1.25
CA ARG A 43 1.38 4.71 -1.77
C ARG A 43 2.41 3.94 -0.93
N LEU A 44 2.01 3.47 0.25
CA LEU A 44 2.92 2.94 1.26
C LEU A 44 3.55 1.61 0.84
N ARG A 45 4.88 1.54 0.93
CA ARG A 45 5.67 0.32 0.75
C ARG A 45 6.60 0.12 1.94
N PHE A 46 7.60 0.99 2.05
CA PHE A 46 8.61 0.94 3.11
C PHE A 46 8.43 2.07 4.12
N CYS A 47 8.89 1.83 5.33
CA CYS A 47 9.03 2.85 6.37
C CYS A 47 10.36 2.69 7.10
N THR A 48 10.82 3.74 7.77
CA THR A 48 11.78 3.58 8.86
C THR A 48 11.14 2.83 10.05
N PRO A 49 11.93 2.26 10.98
CA PRO A 49 11.41 1.70 12.22
C PRO A 49 10.58 2.69 13.06
N GLU A 50 10.82 3.99 12.89
CA GLU A 50 10.08 5.08 13.57
C GLU A 50 8.74 5.43 12.88
N GLY A 51 8.49 4.88 11.68
CA GLY A 51 7.25 5.06 10.93
C GLY A 51 7.28 6.19 9.88
N ASP A 52 8.46 6.66 9.47
CA ASP A 52 8.59 7.60 8.35
C ASP A 52 8.45 6.85 7.02
N MET A 53 7.49 7.25 6.19
CA MET A 53 7.19 6.60 4.92
C MET A 53 8.24 6.92 3.84
N ASP A 54 8.69 5.90 3.11
CA ASP A 54 9.49 6.06 1.89
C ASP A 54 8.61 6.03 0.64
N PHE A 55 8.84 6.99 -0.26
CA PHE A 55 8.13 7.13 -1.54
C PHE A 55 9.02 6.98 -2.77
N ALA A 56 10.34 6.88 -2.59
CA ALA A 56 11.27 6.74 -3.69
C ALA A 56 11.34 5.30 -4.20
N THR A 57 11.34 4.33 -3.27
CA THR A 57 11.60 2.93 -3.59
C THR A 57 10.34 2.20 -4.06
N LYS A 58 10.44 1.53 -5.21
CA LYS A 58 9.33 0.78 -5.83
C LYS A 58 9.62 -0.73 -5.93
N GLU A 59 10.72 -1.18 -5.35
CA GLU A 59 11.22 -2.56 -5.40
C GLU A 59 10.40 -3.53 -4.51
N GLY A 60 10.69 -4.82 -4.59
CA GLY A 60 10.13 -5.86 -3.73
C GLY A 60 10.66 -5.80 -2.28
N ALA A 61 10.02 -6.50 -1.34
CA ALA A 61 10.34 -6.40 0.09
C ALA A 61 11.78 -6.82 0.47
N ASP A 62 12.42 -7.68 -0.33
CA ASP A 62 13.82 -8.11 -0.19
C ASP A 62 14.84 -7.02 -0.55
N ARG A 63 14.37 -5.90 -1.11
CA ARG A 63 15.18 -4.76 -1.55
C ARG A 63 14.82 -3.49 -0.79
N ALA A 64 14.47 -3.64 0.48
CA ALA A 64 14.29 -2.49 1.37
C ALA A 64 15.54 -1.60 1.36
N PRO A 65 15.40 -0.27 1.24
CA PRO A 65 16.52 0.65 1.39
C PRO A 65 17.18 0.48 2.77
N ALA A 66 18.45 0.85 2.87
CA ALA A 66 19.14 0.83 4.16
C ALA A 66 18.35 1.63 5.21
N GLY A 67 18.16 1.04 6.40
CA GLY A 67 17.39 1.64 7.48
C GLY A 67 15.86 1.60 7.31
N HIS A 68 15.34 0.91 6.30
CA HIS A 68 13.91 0.76 6.09
C HIS A 68 13.46 -0.69 6.19
N VAL A 69 12.18 -0.86 6.51
CA VAL A 69 11.47 -2.15 6.56
C VAL A 69 10.16 -2.05 5.79
N PRO A 70 9.61 -3.15 5.26
CA PRO A 70 8.24 -3.16 4.78
C PRO A 70 7.28 -2.62 5.84
N TRP A 71 6.25 -1.86 5.46
CA TRP A 71 5.37 -1.19 6.44
C TRP A 71 4.73 -2.15 7.45
N PHE A 72 4.46 -3.40 7.04
CA PHE A 72 3.87 -4.43 7.89
C PHE A 72 4.89 -5.09 8.84
N GLU A 73 6.17 -4.73 8.76
CA GLU A 73 7.25 -5.15 9.66
C GLU A 73 7.70 -4.02 10.61
N VAL A 74 7.11 -2.82 10.49
CA VAL A 74 7.40 -1.69 11.41
C VAL A 74 7.10 -2.07 12.86
N PRO A 75 8.07 -1.91 13.79
CA PRO A 75 7.86 -2.17 15.21
C PRO A 75 6.77 -1.27 15.81
N GLY A 76 5.93 -1.85 16.68
CA GLY A 76 4.92 -1.07 17.41
C GLY A 76 3.79 -0.49 16.55
N ARG A 77 3.66 -0.90 15.27
CA ARG A 77 2.52 -0.46 14.44
C ARG A 77 1.19 -0.81 15.13
N CYS A 78 0.23 0.11 15.09
CA CYS A 78 -1.08 -0.08 15.73
C CYS A 78 -1.86 -1.28 15.16
N THR A 79 -1.53 -1.73 13.95
CA THR A 79 -2.17 -2.85 13.27
C THR A 79 -1.46 -4.20 13.49
N ALA A 80 -0.57 -4.31 14.48
CA ALA A 80 0.22 -5.53 14.70
C ALA A 80 -0.63 -6.78 15.00
N HIS A 81 -1.85 -6.59 15.51
CA HIS A 81 -2.79 -7.65 15.85
C HIS A 81 -3.92 -7.84 14.84
N GLU A 82 -3.92 -7.06 13.76
CA GLU A 82 -4.91 -7.13 12.70
C GLU A 82 -4.35 -7.88 11.49
N ARG A 83 -5.22 -8.66 10.84
CA ARG A 83 -4.88 -9.26 9.54
C ARG A 83 -5.23 -8.30 8.42
N ILE A 84 -4.23 -7.86 7.65
CA ILE A 84 -4.42 -6.86 6.59
C ILE A 84 -4.36 -7.50 5.20
N VAL A 85 -5.43 -7.33 4.42
CA VAL A 85 -5.46 -7.66 3.00
C VAL A 85 -5.25 -6.38 2.20
N PHE A 86 -4.24 -6.33 1.34
CA PHE A 86 -3.88 -5.11 0.60
C PHE A 86 -3.38 -5.39 -0.83
N GLY A 87 -3.24 -4.32 -1.62
CA GLY A 87 -2.72 -4.34 -2.99
C GLY A 87 -1.65 -3.27 -3.21
N HIS A 88 -1.63 -2.63 -4.38
CA HIS A 88 -0.72 -1.54 -4.78
C HIS A 88 0.77 -1.91 -4.96
N TRP A 89 1.27 -2.87 -4.19
CA TRP A 89 2.69 -3.26 -4.18
C TRP A 89 2.96 -4.49 -5.06
N SER A 90 2.76 -4.37 -6.37
CA SER A 90 2.92 -5.52 -7.29
C SER A 90 4.29 -6.19 -7.27
N THR A 91 5.36 -5.45 -6.95
CA THR A 91 6.73 -5.99 -6.82
C THR A 91 6.95 -6.84 -5.57
N LEU A 92 6.07 -6.74 -4.56
CA LEU A 92 6.02 -7.69 -3.44
C LEU A 92 5.51 -9.07 -3.89
N GLY A 93 4.66 -9.10 -4.92
CA GLY A 93 3.97 -10.31 -5.37
C GLY A 93 2.95 -10.83 -4.35
N LEU A 94 2.55 -12.08 -4.53
CA LEU A 94 1.63 -12.75 -3.61
C LEU A 94 2.38 -13.09 -2.32
N ARG A 95 1.95 -12.49 -1.20
CA ARG A 95 2.33 -12.91 0.16
C ARG A 95 1.09 -13.28 0.93
N ARG A 96 1.12 -14.39 1.67
CA ARG A 96 0.01 -14.88 2.47
C ARG A 96 0.55 -15.50 3.75
N ASP A 97 0.43 -14.77 4.84
CA ASP A 97 0.76 -15.22 6.17
C ASP A 97 -0.35 -14.85 7.16
N ALA A 98 -0.12 -15.04 8.46
CA ALA A 98 -1.11 -14.77 9.48
C ALA A 98 -1.43 -13.27 9.64
N ALA A 99 -0.45 -12.40 9.38
CA ALA A 99 -0.57 -10.96 9.57
C ALA A 99 -1.03 -10.24 8.29
N ILE A 100 -0.61 -10.72 7.12
CA ILE A 100 -0.92 -10.04 5.85
C ILE A 100 -1.30 -10.96 4.69
N VAL A 101 -2.08 -10.40 3.76
CA VAL A 101 -2.29 -10.95 2.43
C VAL A 101 -2.09 -9.85 1.38
N ALA A 102 -1.04 -9.96 0.57
CA ALA A 102 -0.80 -9.08 -0.57
C ALA A 102 -1.43 -9.69 -1.83
N LEU A 103 -2.44 -9.03 -2.40
CA LEU A 103 -3.18 -9.51 -3.57
C LEU A 103 -2.74 -8.87 -4.89
N ASP A 104 -1.96 -7.79 -4.84
CA ASP A 104 -1.44 -7.19 -6.06
C ASP A 104 -0.33 -8.06 -6.66
N THR A 105 -0.73 -8.89 -7.61
CA THR A 105 0.14 -9.79 -8.36
C THR A 105 0.44 -9.27 -9.77
N GLY A 106 0.33 -7.96 -9.99
CA GLY A 106 0.84 -7.31 -11.19
C GLY A 106 0.11 -7.67 -12.48
N CYS A 107 -1.22 -7.84 -12.44
CA CYS A 107 -2.03 -8.18 -13.62
C CYS A 107 -1.75 -7.28 -14.84
N VAL A 108 -1.65 -5.96 -14.63
CA VAL A 108 -1.37 -4.98 -15.71
C VAL A 108 -0.02 -5.20 -16.37
N TRP A 109 0.93 -5.84 -15.69
CA TRP A 109 2.29 -6.14 -16.15
C TRP A 109 2.44 -7.53 -16.77
N GLY A 110 1.33 -8.28 -16.93
CA GLY A 110 1.36 -9.67 -17.41
C GLY A 110 1.48 -10.70 -16.29
N GLY A 111 1.30 -10.29 -15.04
CA GLY A 111 1.23 -11.19 -13.88
C GLY A 111 -0.15 -11.85 -13.77
N ARG A 112 -0.74 -11.81 -12.57
CA ARG A 112 -2.06 -12.42 -12.29
C ARG A 112 -3.02 -11.41 -11.69
N LEU A 113 -4.33 -11.62 -11.90
CA LEU A 113 -5.38 -11.01 -11.07
C LEU A 113 -5.72 -11.98 -9.95
N SER A 114 -5.57 -11.56 -8.70
CA SER A 114 -5.81 -12.39 -7.52
C SER A 114 -7.08 -11.96 -6.78
N ALA A 115 -7.85 -12.94 -6.32
CA ALA A 115 -9.02 -12.75 -5.46
C ALA A 115 -8.94 -13.67 -4.25
N LEU A 116 -9.21 -13.13 -3.07
CA LEU A 116 -9.28 -13.89 -1.82
C LEU A 116 -10.73 -13.97 -1.36
N ARG A 117 -11.24 -15.19 -1.22
CA ARG A 117 -12.47 -15.41 -0.46
C ARG A 117 -12.11 -15.55 1.01
N LEU A 118 -12.62 -14.67 1.85
CA LEU A 118 -12.42 -14.73 3.30
C LEU A 118 -13.07 -15.99 3.89
N ALA A 119 -12.51 -16.46 5.00
CA ALA A 119 -13.08 -17.59 5.74
C ALA A 119 -14.41 -17.18 6.41
N GLU A 120 -15.37 -18.08 6.32
CA GLU A 120 -16.67 -18.03 7.00
C GLU A 120 -16.87 -19.36 7.74
N PRO A 121 -17.77 -19.47 8.74
CA PRO A 121 -18.08 -20.75 9.37
C PRO A 121 -18.44 -21.83 8.34
N GLY A 122 -17.71 -22.95 8.36
CA GLY A 122 -17.89 -24.05 7.41
C GLY A 122 -17.33 -23.81 6.01
N ARG A 123 -16.72 -22.65 5.74
CA ARG A 123 -16.17 -22.28 4.43
C ARG A 123 -14.75 -21.74 4.57
N PRO A 124 -13.72 -22.54 4.29
CA PRO A 124 -12.35 -22.08 4.41
C PRO A 124 -12.03 -21.01 3.37
N GLU A 125 -11.06 -20.19 3.74
CA GLU A 125 -10.44 -19.22 2.85
C GLU A 125 -9.92 -19.90 1.58
N ALA A 126 -10.10 -19.24 0.44
CA ALA A 126 -9.55 -19.71 -0.83
C ALA A 126 -8.99 -18.55 -1.66
N LEU A 127 -7.85 -18.80 -2.28
CA LEU A 127 -7.21 -17.89 -3.23
C LEU A 127 -7.52 -18.35 -4.66
N PHE A 128 -7.94 -17.41 -5.49
CA PHE A 128 -8.16 -17.60 -6.92
C PHE A 128 -7.24 -16.66 -7.68
N GLN A 129 -6.61 -17.14 -8.74
CA GLN A 129 -5.92 -16.22 -9.65
C GLN A 129 -5.98 -16.70 -11.11
N CYS A 130 -6.12 -15.74 -12.02
CA CYS A 130 -6.04 -15.95 -13.45
C CYS A 130 -4.83 -15.21 -14.02
N ALA A 131 -4.21 -15.77 -15.06
CA ALA A 131 -3.12 -15.12 -15.78
C ALA A 131 -3.67 -13.92 -16.56
N CYS A 132 -2.94 -12.82 -16.57
CA CYS A 132 -3.30 -11.62 -17.32
C CYS A 132 -2.41 -11.49 -18.57
N PRO A 133 -2.95 -11.03 -19.71
CA PRO A 133 -2.15 -10.81 -20.92
C PRO A 133 -1.12 -9.68 -20.77
N GLY A 134 -1.29 -8.82 -19.75
CA GLY A 134 -0.52 -7.60 -19.59
C GLY A 134 -1.02 -6.50 -20.52
N ALA A 135 -1.17 -5.29 -19.99
CA ALA A 135 -1.55 -4.10 -20.75
C ALA A 135 -0.40 -3.07 -20.83
N GLN A 136 0.62 -3.21 -19.97
CA GLN A 136 1.77 -2.34 -19.91
C GLN A 136 3.05 -3.14 -19.69
N ARG A 137 4.19 -2.57 -20.09
CA ARG A 137 5.52 -3.10 -19.75
C ARG A 137 5.99 -2.44 -18.46
N PRO A 138 6.58 -3.18 -17.51
CA PRO A 138 7.24 -2.57 -16.36
C PRO A 138 8.22 -1.50 -16.86
N GLY A 139 8.17 -0.31 -16.27
CA GLY A 139 9.18 0.70 -16.56
C GLY A 139 10.56 0.14 -16.22
N THR A 140 11.54 0.29 -17.11
CA THR A 140 12.94 0.06 -16.76
C THR A 140 13.30 1.09 -15.69
N GLY A 141 13.33 0.66 -14.43
CA GLY A 141 13.66 1.54 -13.31
C GLY A 141 15.04 2.15 -13.53
N ALA A 142 15.09 3.41 -13.95
CA ALA A 142 16.27 4.24 -13.91
C ALA A 142 16.02 5.30 -12.83
N SER A 143 16.48 5.01 -11.62
CA SER A 143 17.04 5.96 -10.65
C SER A 143 17.76 5.17 -9.59
#